data_AF-A0A973J2X9-F1
#
_entry.id   AF-A0A973J2X9-F1
#
_cell.length_a   1.000
_cell.length_b   1.000
_cell.length_c   1.000
_cell.angle_alpha   90.00
_cell.angle_beta   90.00
_cell.angle_gamma   90.00
#
_symmetry.space_group_name_H-M   'P 1'
#
loop_
_entity.id
_entity.type
_entity.pdbx_description
1 polymer ?
#
loop_
_entity_poly.entity_id
_entity_poly.type
_entity_poly.pdbx_seq_one_letter_code
_entity_poly.pdbx_strand_id
1 'polypeptide(L)'
;MFSKLKLLFKDTVIYGSSTILARSLNYLLVPLYANKLTTFDNGVQTIIYANIALANVIFSYGLETSYLKVASDSADRDSDETRLFSTAFLALLLTSTVFSLIIVFFAPFIAGLIELSAEDAEFIRYAAL
;
A
#
# COMPACT_ATOMS: atom_id res chain seq x y z
N MET A 1 -30.71 16.97 13.31
CA MET A 1 -30.71 15.63 12.66
C MET A 1 -30.28 15.73 11.20
N PHE A 2 -30.91 16.59 10.39
CA PHE A 2 -30.56 16.81 8.98
C PHE A 2 -29.11 17.27 8.75
N SER A 3 -28.56 18.11 9.64
CA SER A 3 -27.15 18.55 9.60
C SER A 3 -26.15 17.40 9.78
N LYS A 4 -26.44 16.44 10.66
CA LYS A 4 -25.61 15.23 10.84
C LYS A 4 -25.66 14.33 9.60
N LEU A 5 -26.84 14.19 8.98
CA LEU A 5 -27.00 13.41 7.75
C LEU A 5 -26.21 14.03 6.58
N LYS A 6 -26.25 15.36 6.46
CA LYS A 6 -25.48 16.10 5.45
C LYS A 6 -23.96 15.98 5.65
N LEU A 7 -23.50 15.98 6.90
CA LEU A 7 -22.09 15.76 7.24
C LEU A 7 -21.64 14.35 6.84
N LEU A 8 -22.42 13.33 7.24
CA LEU A 8 -22.16 11.93 6.91
C LEU A 8 -22.08 11.69 5.40
N PHE A 9 -22.97 12.32 4.63
CA PHE A 9 -22.95 12.23 3.17
C PHE A 9 -21.69 12.89 2.58
N LYS A 10 -21.29 14.05 3.11
CA LYS A 10 -20.08 14.76 2.67
C LYS A 10 -18.83 13.90 2.94
N ASP A 11 -18.72 13.32 4.12
CA ASP A 11 -17.59 12.44 4.47
C ASP A 11 -17.61 11.18 3.60
N THR A 12 -18.78 10.55 3.43
CA THR A 12 -18.93 9.36 2.57
C THR A 12 -18.52 9.65 1.13
N VAL A 13 -18.89 10.81 0.58
CA VAL A 13 -18.50 11.19 -0.79
C VAL A 13 -17.01 11.46 -0.87
N ILE A 14 -16.41 12.18 0.08
CA ILE A 14 -14.98 12.51 0.04
C ILE A 14 -14.12 11.24 0.21
N TYR A 15 -14.38 10.43 1.23
CA TYR A 15 -13.62 9.22 1.48
C TYR A 15 -13.95 8.10 0.49
N GLY A 16 -15.23 7.94 0.14
CA GLY A 16 -15.71 6.89 -0.77
C GLY A 16 -15.35 7.15 -2.23
N SER A 17 -15.34 8.41 -2.68
CA SER A 17 -14.94 8.73 -4.07
C SER A 17 -13.51 8.33 -4.36
N SER A 18 -12.58 8.53 -3.41
CA SER A 18 -11.18 8.10 -3.55
C SER A 18 -11.07 6.59 -3.79
N THR A 19 -11.76 5.78 -2.97
CA THR A 19 -11.75 4.32 -3.11
C THR A 19 -12.41 3.86 -4.40
N ILE A 20 -13.54 4.47 -4.78
CA ILE A 20 -14.25 4.13 -6.03
C ILE A 20 -13.36 4.45 -7.23
N LEU A 21 -12.75 5.63 -7.28
CA LEU A 21 -11.87 6.03 -8.37
C LEU A 21 -10.69 5.08 -8.51
N ALA A 22 -10.02 4.74 -7.39
CA ALA A 22 -8.90 3.79 -7.41
C ALA A 22 -9.32 2.41 -7.97
N ARG A 23 -10.48 1.88 -7.54
CA ARG A 23 -11.00 0.61 -8.04
C ARG A 23 -11.45 0.67 -9.49
N SER A 24 -12.10 1.76 -9.91
CA SER A 24 -12.53 1.96 -11.29
C SER A 24 -11.34 2.05 -12.25
N LEU A 25 -10.26 2.73 -11.86
CA LEU A 25 -9.01 2.75 -12.64
C LEU A 25 -8.45 1.35 -12.79
N ASN A 26 -8.35 0.58 -11.70
CA ASN A 26 -7.88 -0.80 -11.77
C ASN A 26 -8.75 -1.64 -12.71
N TYR A 27 -10.08 -1.53 -12.59
CA TYR A 27 -11.03 -2.23 -13.45
C TYR A 27 -10.87 -1.89 -14.95
N LEU A 28 -10.58 -0.63 -15.29
CA LEU A 28 -10.33 -0.20 -16.67
C LEU A 28 -8.97 -0.66 -17.19
N LEU A 29 -7.97 -0.82 -16.32
CA LEU A 29 -6.65 -1.30 -16.71
C LEU A 29 -6.68 -2.79 -17.05
N VAL A 30 -7.51 -3.60 -16.37
CA VAL A 30 -7.63 -5.05 -16.63
C VAL A 30 -7.81 -5.38 -18.12
N PRO A 31 -8.83 -4.87 -18.84
CA PRO A 31 -8.98 -5.16 -20.26
C PRO A 31 -7.87 -4.56 -21.11
N LEU A 32 -7.22 -3.48 -20.68
CA LEU A 32 -6.11 -2.87 -21.42
C LEU A 32 -4.89 -3.79 -21.45
N TYR A 33 -4.46 -4.32 -20.30
CA TYR A 33 -3.29 -5.19 -20.22
C TYR A 33 -3.62 -6.66 -20.53
N ALA A 34 -4.81 -7.16 -20.18
CA ALA A 34 -5.18 -8.56 -20.45
C ALA A 34 -5.24 -8.90 -21.96
N ASN A 35 -5.50 -7.91 -22.82
CA ASN A 35 -5.45 -8.09 -24.28
C ASN A 35 -4.02 -7.99 -24.86
N LYS A 36 -3.07 -7.43 -24.09
CA LYS A 36 -1.69 -7.17 -24.53
C LYS A 36 -0.70 -8.18 -23.97
N LEU A 37 -0.93 -8.69 -22.76
CA LEU A 37 -0.08 -9.64 -22.05
C LEU A 37 -0.41 -11.08 -22.43
N THR A 38 0.60 -11.95 -22.45
CA THR A 38 0.37 -13.38 -22.60
C THR A 38 -0.19 -13.99 -21.31
N THR A 39 -0.74 -15.20 -21.39
CA THR A 39 -1.22 -15.93 -20.20
C THR A 39 -0.11 -16.14 -19.16
N PHE A 40 1.13 -16.30 -19.62
CA PHE A 40 2.30 -16.44 -18.75
C PHE A 40 2.58 -15.14 -17.98
N ASP A 41 2.59 -13.99 -18.66
CA ASP A 41 2.85 -12.68 -18.03
C ASP A 41 1.76 -12.32 -16.99
N ASN A 42 0.50 -12.69 -17.26
CA ASN A 42 -0.58 -12.52 -16.30
C ASN A 42 -0.41 -13.39 -15.04
N GLY A 43 0.23 -14.57 -15.17
CA GLY A 43 0.59 -15.44 -14.06
C GLY A 43 1.66 -14.82 -13.15
N VAL A 44 2.73 -14.29 -13.76
CA VAL A 44 3.81 -13.56 -13.06
C VAL A 44 3.23 -12.36 -12.31
N GLN A 45 2.39 -11.56 -12.98
CA GLN A 45 1.69 -10.43 -12.36
C GLN A 45 0.90 -10.88 -11.12
N THR A 46 0.09 -11.94 -11.23
CA THR A 46 -0.73 -12.44 -10.13
C THR A 46 0.12 -12.83 -8.91
N ILE A 47 1.25 -13.52 -9.13
CA ILE A 47 2.18 -13.92 -8.08
C ILE A 47 2.79 -12.69 -7.39
N ILE A 48 3.21 -11.69 -8.17
CA ILE A 48 3.78 -10.44 -7.63
C ILE A 48 2.73 -9.69 -6.80
N TYR A 49 1.51 -9.52 -7.30
CA TYR A 49 0.44 -8.83 -6.56
C TYR A 49 0.06 -9.55 -5.26
N ALA A 50 0.04 -10.87 -5.25
CA ALA A 50 -0.19 -11.65 -4.02
C ALA A 50 0.91 -11.38 -2.98
N ASN A 51 2.17 -11.32 -3.40
CA ASN A 51 3.29 -11.01 -2.52
C ASN A 51 3.33 -9.55 -2.08
N ILE A 52 2.92 -8.59 -2.92
CA ILE A 52 2.75 -7.19 -2.53
C ILE A 52 1.75 -7.08 -1.38
N ALA A 53 0.63 -7.81 -1.45
CA ALA A 53 -0.37 -7.80 -0.38
C ALA A 53 0.21 -8.30 0.95
N LEU A 54 1.04 -9.35 0.92
CA LEU A 54 1.75 -9.84 2.11
C LEU A 54 2.81 -8.84 2.60
N ALA A 55 3.58 -8.25 1.69
CA ALA A 55 4.59 -7.25 2.02
C ALA A 55 3.96 -6.01 2.66
N ASN A 56 2.77 -5.58 2.23
CA ASN A 56 2.07 -4.43 2.79
C ASN A 56 1.81 -4.60 4.31
N VAL A 57 1.45 -5.81 4.75
CA VAL A 57 1.28 -6.11 6.19
C VAL A 57 2.58 -5.87 6.96
N ILE A 58 3.72 -6.24 6.39
CA ILE A 58 5.05 -6.03 6.99
C ILE A 58 5.44 -4.54 6.94
N PHE A 59 5.21 -3.87 5.80
CA PHE A 59 5.56 -2.46 5.60
C PHE A 59 4.75 -1.53 6.51
N SER A 60 3.47 -1.83 6.73
CA SER A 60 2.62 -1.04 7.61
C SER A 60 2.82 -1.40 9.08
N TYR A 61 3.18 -2.66 9.40
CA TYR A 61 3.42 -3.19 10.76
C TYR A 61 2.41 -2.72 11.84
N GLY A 62 1.18 -2.39 11.45
CA GLY A 62 0.15 -1.85 12.35
C GLY A 62 0.40 -0.42 12.85
N LEU A 63 1.30 0.35 12.22
CA LEU A 63 1.62 1.72 12.60
C LEU A 63 0.41 2.64 12.51
N GLU A 64 -0.42 2.52 11.46
CA GLU A 64 -1.60 3.35 11.28
C GLU A 64 -2.57 3.23 12.48
N THR A 65 -2.93 2.00 12.85
CA THR A 65 -3.79 1.73 14.01
C THR A 65 -3.17 2.22 15.32
N SER A 66 -1.85 2.02 15.48
CA SER A 66 -1.12 2.45 16.67
C SER A 66 -1.06 3.97 16.77
N TYR A 67 -0.82 4.65 15.65
CA TYR A 67 -0.84 6.11 15.53
C TYR A 67 -2.22 6.66 15.86
N LEU A 68 -3.29 6.12 15.26
CA LEU A 68 -4.66 6.60 15.51
C LEU A 68 -5.07 6.45 16.98
N LYS A 69 -4.71 5.33 17.63
CA LYS A 69 -4.97 5.12 19.06
C LYS A 69 -4.22 6.14 19.92
N VAL A 70 -2.93 6.34 19.66
CA VAL A 70 -2.13 7.30 20.43
C VAL A 70 -2.61 8.73 20.17
N ALA A 71 -2.94 9.08 18.93
CA ALA A 71 -3.48 10.39 18.57
C ALA A 71 -4.82 10.65 19.26
N SER A 72 -5.73 9.66 19.32
CA SER A 72 -7.00 9.80 20.04
C SER A 72 -6.81 9.97 21.55
N ASP A 73 -5.88 9.22 22.15
CA ASP A 73 -5.60 9.32 23.60
C ASP A 73 -4.90 10.63 23.98
N SER A 74 -4.21 11.25 23.03
CA SER A 74 -3.42 12.47 23.26
C SER A 74 -4.18 13.75 22.90
N ALA A 75 -5.30 13.65 22.16
CA ALA A 75 -6.23 14.74 21.88
C ALA A 75 -6.80 15.38 23.17
N ASP A 76 -6.91 14.61 24.26
CA ASP A 76 -7.35 15.10 25.57
C ASP A 76 -6.23 15.75 26.41
N ARG A 77 -4.96 15.71 25.97
CA ARG A 77 -3.78 16.05 26.81
C ARG A 77 -2.90 17.19 26.28
N ASP A 78 -3.37 17.97 25.30
CA ASP A 78 -2.62 19.09 24.70
C ASP A 78 -1.22 18.68 24.21
N SER A 79 -1.12 17.46 23.67
CA SER A 79 0.12 16.92 23.14
C SER A 79 0.44 17.53 21.77
N ASP A 80 1.73 17.68 21.48
CA ASP A 80 2.23 18.16 20.19
C ASP A 80 1.96 17.15 19.05
N GLU A 81 0.76 17.23 18.47
CA GLU A 81 0.25 16.37 17.39
C GLU A 81 1.17 16.37 16.17
N THR A 82 1.80 17.52 15.89
CA THR A 82 2.77 17.68 14.79
C THR A 82 3.98 16.78 15.00
N ARG A 83 4.50 16.72 16.22
CA ARG A 83 5.65 15.87 16.56
C ARG A 83 5.28 14.39 16.47
N LEU A 84 4.09 14.01 16.93
CA LEU A 84 3.61 12.62 16.84
C LEU A 84 3.51 12.18 15.37
N PHE A 85 2.87 12.99 14.53
CA PHE A 85 2.76 12.74 13.09
C PHE A 85 4.13 12.65 12.42
N SER A 86 5.01 13.64 12.64
CA SER A 86 6.34 13.67 12.03
C SER A 86 7.18 12.46 12.43
N THR A 87 7.06 11.99 13.68
CA THR A 87 7.80 10.82 14.16
C THR A 87 7.28 9.54 13.52
N ALA A 88 5.96 9.35 13.49
CA ALA A 88 5.35 8.19 12.84
C ALA A 88 5.65 8.17 11.33
N PHE A 89 5.54 9.32 10.67
CA PHE A 89 5.86 9.46 9.25
C PHE A 89 7.33 9.16 8.95
N LEU A 90 8.28 9.72 9.71
CA LEU A 90 9.70 9.45 9.52
C LEU A 90 10.04 7.99 9.81
N ALA A 91 9.44 7.39 10.85
CA ALA A 91 9.63 5.98 11.14
C ALA A 91 9.18 5.12 9.96
N LEU A 92 7.96 5.34 9.46
CA LEU A 92 7.42 4.63 8.30
C LEU A 92 8.31 4.81 7.07
N LEU A 93 8.66 6.06 6.74
CA LEU A 93 9.49 6.38 5.59
C LEU A 93 10.85 5.68 5.65
N LEU A 94 11.53 5.73 6.79
CA LEU A 94 12.83 5.09 6.96
C LEU A 94 12.72 3.57 6.89
N THR A 95 11.75 2.95 7.59
CA THR A 95 11.58 1.50 7.57
C THR A 95 11.17 1.00 6.19
N SER A 96 10.26 1.69 5.50
CA SER A 96 9.83 1.33 4.15
C SER A 96 10.96 1.50 3.13
N THR A 97 11.78 2.54 3.27
CA THR A 97 12.98 2.71 2.42
C THR A 97 13.96 1.57 2.63
N VAL A 98 14.23 1.18 3.89
CA VAL A 98 15.11 0.05 4.20
C VAL A 98 14.56 -1.26 3.63
N PHE A 99 13.27 -1.54 3.84
CA PHE A 99 12.64 -2.75 3.29
C PHE A 99 12.65 -2.76 1.75
N SER A 100 12.36 -1.63 1.10
CA SER A 100 12.46 -1.48 -0.35
C SER A 100 13.87 -1.78 -0.86
N LEU A 101 14.90 -1.20 -0.24
CA LEU A 101 16.29 -1.45 -0.61
C LEU A 101 16.65 -2.94 -0.46
N ILE A 102 16.24 -3.58 0.64
CA ILE A 102 16.44 -5.02 0.83
C ILE A 102 15.79 -5.81 -0.32
N ILE A 103 14.56 -5.50 -0.70
CA ILE A 103 13.89 -6.20 -1.80
C ILE A 103 14.62 -5.96 -3.13
N VAL A 104 15.06 -4.74 -3.42
CA VAL A 104 15.78 -4.41 -4.66
C VAL A 104 17.11 -5.17 -4.77
N PHE A 105 17.90 -5.20 -3.69
CA PHE A 105 19.20 -5.89 -3.68
C PHE A 105 19.05 -7.41 -3.71
N PHE A 106 18.03 -7.96 -3.05
CA PHE A 106 17.79 -9.40 -2.97
C PHE A 106 16.74 -9.90 -3.99
N ALA A 107 16.32 -9.08 -4.96
CA ALA A 107 15.28 -9.42 -5.93
C ALA A 107 15.51 -10.77 -6.64
N PRO A 108 16.72 -11.16 -7.09
CA PRO A 108 16.93 -12.47 -7.71
C PRO A 108 16.70 -13.65 -6.76
N PHE A 109 17.04 -13.47 -5.47
CA PHE A 109 16.79 -14.49 -4.45
C PHE A 109 15.30 -14.61 -4.14
N ILE A 110 14.61 -13.46 -4.04
CA ILE A 110 13.16 -13.42 -3.81
C ILE A 110 12.43 -14.07 -4.98
N ALA A 111 12.85 -13.83 -6.24
CA ALA A 111 12.28 -14.47 -7.43
C ALA A 111 12.31 -16.01 -7.30
N GLY A 112 13.44 -16.57 -6.88
CA GLY A 112 13.56 -18.01 -6.65
C GLY A 112 12.69 -18.54 -5.51
N LEU A 113 12.45 -17.74 -4.46
CA LEU A 113 11.56 -18.11 -3.35
C LEU A 113 10.09 -18.16 -3.76
N ILE A 114 9.68 -17.31 -4.70
CA ILE A 114 8.30 -17.23 -5.20
C ILE A 114 8.10 -18.01 -6.51
N GLU A 115 9.03 -18.92 -6.83
CA GLU A 115 9.01 -19.81 -7.99
C GLU A 115 8.97 -19.06 -9.35
N LEU A 116 9.52 -17.84 -9.40
CA LEU A 116 9.69 -17.07 -10.62
C LEU A 116 11.09 -17.25 -11.21
N SER A 117 11.22 -17.00 -12.52
CA SER A 117 12.51 -17.07 -13.19
C SER A 117 13.40 -15.88 -12.79
N ALA A 118 14.72 -16.05 -12.89
CA ALA A 118 15.66 -14.97 -12.56
C ALA A 118 15.51 -13.74 -13.49
N GLU A 119 14.96 -13.93 -14.69
CA GLU A 119 14.63 -12.86 -15.64
C GLU A 119 13.47 -11.99 -15.13
N ASP A 120 12.55 -12.56 -14.33
CA ASP A 120 11.40 -11.84 -13.75
C ASP A 120 11.77 -11.00 -12.51
N ALA A 121 13.03 -11.09 -12.05
CA ALA A 121 13.51 -10.33 -10.90
C ALA A 121 13.41 -8.80 -11.12
N GLU A 122 13.38 -8.36 -12.37
CA GLU A 122 13.16 -6.96 -12.71
C GLU A 122 11.76 -6.47 -12.29
N PHE A 123 10.72 -7.29 -12.44
CA PHE A 123 9.37 -6.94 -11.99
C PHE A 123 9.30 -6.81 -10.46
N ILE A 124 10.07 -7.62 -9.72
CA ILE A 124 10.18 -7.51 -8.26
C ILE A 124 10.85 -6.20 -7.85
N ARG A 125 11.89 -5.78 -8.60
CA ARG A 125 12.53 -4.47 -8.36
C ARG A 125 11.57 -3.32 -8.62
N TYR A 126 10.79 -3.38 -9.70
CA TYR A 126 9.77 -2.37 -9.98
C TYR A 126 8.65 -2.35 -8.94
N ALA A 127 8.28 -3.50 -8.38
CA ALA A 127 7.29 -3.57 -7.32
C ALA A 127 7.79 -2.98 -5.99
N ALA A 128 9.10 -2.90 -5.79
CA ALA A 128 9.71 -2.41 -4.55
C ALA A 128 10.00 -0.91 -4.54
N LEU A 129 10.06 -0.26 -5.72
CA LEU A 129 10.32 1.17 -5.89
C LEU A 129 9.02 1.99 -5.83
#